data_AF-A0AAN7VUM9-F1
#
_entry.id   AF-A0AAN7VUM9-F1
#
_cell.length_a   1.000
_cell.length_b   1.000
_cell.length_c   1.000
_cell.angle_alpha   90.00
_cell.angle_beta   90.00
_cell.angle_gamma   90.00
#
_symmetry.space_group_name_H-M   'P 1'
#
loop_
_entity.id
_entity.type
_entity.pdbx_description
1 polymer ?
#
loop_
_entity_poly.entity_id
_entity_poly.type
_entity_poly.pdbx_seq_one_letter_code
_entity_poly.pdbx_strand_id
1 'polypeptide(L)'
;MAKPAPEISDYERARQEKIAKNQALLQQLQLDAAQTGLGPKKKATKPTTTTASKKRKRETEIKKEDGPRRTSARLQGIVADSEVARQKEELDTTAFHEEQKAKRQRVSADIDLADALVTGKNWNRAGNWLSAVGPAQPGERTFSAHDVKDTGEKELREVRARMSKLALWEGAEPNRIKITPERIYSLGFHPASDKALVFAGDKLGNLGLFDASQTSPEKVKQEADDADEDGDVDDEIEPAISTFKLHTRTISALHFPSHDPTALLTASYDSSIRKLDLTTSKAIELYAPSDRSADTPISGVEISRSDPNLLHFTTLEGVFGLHDLRTKPHETVELLYLSDKKIGGMSLHPAYPHLLATASLDRTLKIWDLRKITGKGDARAPHLVAEHESRLSVSHAAFNGAGQIATASYDDTVKIHSLPSEVWDSKPSSPYSMTPEEIKPTTVVPHNNQTGRWVTILRAQWQLQPQDGIQKFVIGNMNRFVDIYDAWAVWWGGYHGGSGCGDVSSYE
;
A
#
# COMPACT_ATOMS: atom_id res chain seq x y z
N MET A 1 73.22 2.51 20.17
CA MET A 1 72.63 1.97 18.93
C MET A 1 71.38 2.79 18.61
N ALA A 2 71.45 3.69 17.63
CA ALA A 2 70.33 4.54 17.22
C ALA A 2 69.56 3.86 16.09
N LYS A 3 68.23 3.74 16.22
CA LYS A 3 67.33 3.15 15.22
C LYS A 3 67.11 4.12 14.05
N PRO A 4 67.10 3.67 12.79
CA PRO A 4 66.88 4.54 11.64
C PRO A 4 65.41 4.99 11.54
N ALA A 5 65.20 6.22 11.04
CA ALA A 5 63.89 6.82 10.83
C ALA A 5 63.12 6.13 9.67
N PRO A 6 61.78 6.05 9.72
CA PRO A 6 61.00 5.32 8.72
C PRO A 6 60.98 6.05 7.38
N GLU A 7 61.37 5.33 6.31
CA GLU A 7 61.28 5.79 4.93
C GLU A 7 59.81 5.93 4.52
N ILE A 8 59.44 7.13 4.07
CA ILE A 8 58.08 7.49 3.65
C ILE A 8 57.79 6.80 2.31
N SER A 9 56.72 6.00 2.27
CA SER A 9 56.29 5.27 1.07
C SER A 9 56.02 6.21 -0.11
N ASP A 10 56.34 5.77 -1.33
CA ASP A 10 56.09 6.52 -2.57
C ASP A 10 54.63 6.98 -2.72
N TYR A 11 53.69 6.22 -2.14
CA TYR A 11 52.28 6.59 -2.06
C TYR A 11 52.03 7.83 -1.20
N GLU A 12 52.71 7.96 -0.06
CA GLU A 12 52.59 9.13 0.83
C GLU A 12 53.22 10.37 0.21
N ARG A 13 54.33 10.24 -0.54
CA ARG A 13 54.90 11.34 -1.32
C ARG A 13 53.94 11.80 -2.42
N ALA A 14 53.38 10.89 -3.20
CA ALA A 14 52.40 11.22 -4.25
C ALA A 14 51.13 11.89 -3.67
N ARG A 15 50.68 11.44 -2.49
CA ARG A 15 49.55 12.05 -1.78
C ARG A 15 49.87 13.46 -1.29
N GLN A 16 51.06 13.68 -0.73
CA GLN A 16 51.50 15.01 -0.28
C GLN A 16 51.65 15.98 -1.44
N GLU A 17 52.21 15.54 -2.58
CA GLU A 17 52.29 16.37 -3.79
C GLU A 17 50.91 16.75 -4.32
N LYS A 18 49.94 15.83 -4.29
CA LYS A 18 48.56 16.11 -4.72
C LYS A 18 47.87 17.13 -3.79
N ILE A 19 48.11 17.01 -2.49
CA ILE A 19 47.61 17.99 -1.50
C ILE A 19 48.23 19.36 -1.74
N ALA A 20 49.55 19.42 -1.98
CA ALA A 20 50.25 20.67 -2.24
C ALA A 20 49.78 21.34 -3.55
N LYS A 21 49.60 20.57 -4.63
CA LYS A 21 49.06 21.09 -5.91
C LYS A 21 47.65 21.65 -5.75
N ASN A 22 46.79 20.97 -5.01
CA ASN A 22 45.42 21.45 -4.76
C ASN A 22 45.41 22.71 -3.87
N GLN A 23 46.29 22.80 -2.88
CA GLN A 23 46.41 24.01 -2.04
C GLN A 23 46.93 25.21 -2.85
N ALA A 24 47.91 24.99 -3.72
CA ALA A 24 48.41 26.04 -4.61
C ALA A 24 47.34 26.53 -5.58
N LEU A 25 46.55 25.62 -6.16
CA LEU A 25 45.43 25.97 -7.04
C LEU A 25 44.37 26.81 -6.32
N LEU A 26 44.04 26.47 -5.08
CA LEU A 26 43.09 27.24 -4.26
C LEU A 26 43.61 28.63 -3.92
N GLN A 27 44.90 28.77 -3.63
CA GLN A 27 45.52 30.07 -3.40
C GLN A 27 45.54 30.92 -4.67
N GLN A 28 45.81 30.33 -5.83
CA GLN A 28 45.77 31.02 -7.11
C GLN A 28 44.35 31.52 -7.44
N LEU A 29 43.34 30.67 -7.26
CA LEU A 29 41.93 31.05 -7.43
C LEU A 29 41.51 32.18 -6.49
N GLN A 30 42.02 32.21 -5.25
CA GLN A 30 41.75 33.30 -4.30
C GLN A 30 42.42 34.61 -4.71
N LEU A 31 43.63 34.56 -5.26
CA LEU A 31 44.33 35.74 -5.78
C LEU A 31 43.63 36.28 -7.05
N ASP A 32 43.24 35.40 -7.96
CA ASP A 32 42.49 35.78 -9.18
C ASP A 32 41.12 36.39 -8.84
N ALA A 33 40.41 35.84 -7.85
CA ALA A 33 39.15 36.40 -7.34
C ALA A 33 39.33 37.77 -6.67
N ALA A 34 40.48 38.03 -6.04
CA ALA A 34 40.81 39.34 -5.49
C ALA A 34 41.19 40.36 -6.57
N GLN A 35 41.83 39.92 -7.67
CA GLN A 35 42.27 40.76 -8.78
C GLN A 35 41.13 41.14 -9.73
N THR A 36 40.11 40.29 -9.85
CA THR A 36 38.87 40.53 -10.62
C THR A 36 37.81 41.37 -9.89
N GLY A 37 38.09 41.80 -8.65
CA GLY A 37 37.23 42.74 -7.92
C GLY A 37 35.96 42.13 -7.30
N LEU A 38 35.83 40.80 -7.26
CA LEU A 38 34.71 40.09 -6.61
C LEU A 38 34.91 39.83 -5.11
N GLY A 39 35.97 40.37 -4.49
CA GLY A 39 36.22 40.29 -3.05
C GLY A 39 35.57 41.44 -2.24
N PRO A 40 35.07 41.19 -1.01
CA PRO A 40 34.34 42.19 -0.23
C PRO A 40 35.21 43.37 0.23
N LYS A 41 34.78 44.60 -0.11
CA LYS A 41 35.44 45.88 0.26
C LYS A 41 35.23 46.21 1.75
N LYS A 42 36.33 46.43 2.49
CA LYS A 42 36.30 46.99 3.86
C LYS A 42 36.01 48.51 3.82
N LYS A 43 35.02 48.97 4.60
CA LYS A 43 34.71 50.40 4.79
C LYS A 43 35.70 51.05 5.78
N ALA A 44 36.06 52.30 5.46
CA ALA A 44 36.95 53.18 6.24
C ALA A 44 36.24 53.84 7.45
N THR A 45 37.01 54.12 8.49
CA THR A 45 36.60 54.81 9.73
C THR A 45 37.06 56.28 9.74
N LYS A 46 36.27 57.16 10.38
CA LYS A 46 36.65 58.53 10.81
C LYS A 46 35.92 58.93 12.12
N PRO A 47 36.39 59.95 12.88
CA PRO A 47 36.70 59.78 14.30
C PRO A 47 35.89 60.62 15.32
N THR A 48 35.87 60.11 16.57
CA THR A 48 35.88 60.73 17.92
C THR A 48 35.05 61.96 18.31
N THR A 49 34.31 61.86 19.44
CA THR A 49 34.50 62.67 20.68
C THR A 49 33.77 62.10 21.91
N THR A 50 34.55 61.89 23.00
CA THR A 50 34.32 62.06 24.48
C THR A 50 32.91 61.81 25.08
N THR A 51 32.69 61.02 26.14
CA THR A 51 33.26 61.09 27.51
C THR A 51 33.07 59.78 28.31
N ALA A 52 33.83 59.68 29.41
CA ALA A 52 34.16 58.50 30.21
C ALA A 52 33.04 57.77 30.98
N SER A 53 33.17 56.44 31.11
CA SER A 53 33.26 55.70 32.40
C SER A 53 33.32 54.17 32.17
N LYS A 54 33.57 53.41 33.25
CA LYS A 54 34.43 52.22 33.31
C LYS A 54 33.82 50.87 32.84
N LYS A 55 34.65 50.12 32.09
CA LYS A 55 34.80 48.66 31.92
C LYS A 55 33.73 47.71 32.49
N ARG A 56 33.18 46.87 31.60
CA ARG A 56 33.08 45.41 31.79
C ARG A 56 33.27 44.68 30.45
N LYS A 57 34.08 43.62 30.47
CA LYS A 57 34.60 42.83 29.34
C LYS A 57 33.42 42.09 28.66
N ARG A 58 33.12 42.39 27.39
CA ARG A 58 32.11 41.68 26.60
C ARG A 58 32.84 40.62 25.78
N GLU A 59 32.52 39.34 26.01
CA GLU A 59 32.96 38.26 25.13
C GLU A 59 32.39 38.49 23.73
N THR A 60 33.25 38.41 22.73
CA THR A 60 32.87 38.46 21.32
C THR A 60 32.10 37.19 20.97
N GLU A 61 30.82 37.35 20.69
CA GLU A 61 29.95 36.31 20.17
C GLU A 61 30.46 35.87 18.78
N ILE A 62 30.99 34.66 18.71
CA ILE A 62 31.41 34.04 17.45
C ILE A 62 30.12 33.71 16.70
N LYS A 63 29.89 34.35 15.55
CA LYS A 63 28.87 33.93 14.57
C LYS A 63 29.13 32.45 14.25
N LYS A 64 28.24 31.55 14.70
CA LYS A 64 28.20 30.18 14.20
C LYS A 64 27.67 30.23 12.77
N GLU A 65 28.53 29.88 11.82
CA GLU A 65 28.09 29.51 10.48
C GLU A 65 27.37 28.17 10.58
N ASP A 66 26.04 28.21 10.47
CA ASP A 66 25.18 27.04 10.41
C ASP A 66 25.23 26.46 8.99
N GLY A 67 26.21 25.61 8.76
CA GLY A 67 26.29 24.73 7.60
C GLY A 67 26.54 23.29 8.07
N PRO A 68 26.06 22.27 7.35
CA PRO A 68 26.18 20.88 7.79
C PRO A 68 27.65 20.48 7.89
N ARG A 69 28.18 20.43 9.13
CA ARG A 69 29.52 19.92 9.42
C ARG A 69 29.47 18.41 9.50
N ARG A 70 30.36 17.75 8.77
CA ARG A 70 30.57 16.30 8.79
C ARG A 70 31.07 15.86 10.17
N THR A 71 30.17 15.40 11.03
CA THR A 71 30.50 14.81 12.34
C THR A 71 30.83 13.34 12.17
N SER A 72 32.12 12.98 12.10
CA SER A 72 32.52 11.57 12.19
C SER A 72 32.89 11.24 13.64
N ALA A 73 32.52 10.05 14.10
CA ALA A 73 32.82 9.56 15.45
C ALA A 73 34.33 9.59 15.77
N ARG A 74 35.19 9.47 14.75
CA ARG A 74 36.66 9.62 14.87
C ARG A 74 37.10 11.05 15.22
N LEU A 75 36.41 12.08 14.74
CA LEU A 75 36.71 13.47 15.07
C LEU A 75 36.23 13.88 16.47
N GLN A 76 35.29 13.12 17.06
CA GLN A 76 34.78 13.33 18.42
C GLN A 76 35.49 12.51 19.50
N GLY A 77 36.52 11.74 19.15
CA GLY A 77 37.32 10.97 20.12
C GLY A 77 36.59 9.75 20.72
N ILE A 78 35.48 9.32 20.13
CA ILE A 78 34.75 8.14 20.60
C ILE A 78 35.49 6.89 20.12
N VAL A 79 36.11 6.16 21.06
CA VAL A 79 36.75 4.87 20.80
C VAL A 79 35.66 3.83 20.61
N ALA A 80 35.77 3.00 19.56
CA ALA A 80 34.73 2.12 19.03
C ALA A 80 34.23 1.02 20.00
N ASP A 81 34.83 0.86 21.18
CA ASP A 81 34.53 -0.19 22.15
C ASP A 81 34.40 0.32 23.60
N SER A 82 33.83 1.52 23.82
CA SER A 82 33.50 1.95 25.20
C SER A 82 32.15 1.40 25.64
N GLU A 83 32.09 0.75 26.79
CA GLU A 83 30.86 0.21 27.40
C GLU A 83 29.75 1.26 27.53
N VAL A 84 30.13 2.52 27.76
CA VAL A 84 29.23 3.68 27.83
C VAL A 84 28.57 4.01 26.49
N ALA A 85 29.28 3.86 25.37
CA ALA A 85 28.71 4.06 24.03
C ALA A 85 27.70 2.96 23.70
N ARG A 86 27.99 1.72 24.09
CA ARG A 86 27.06 0.59 23.90
C ARG A 86 25.80 0.75 24.73
N GLN A 87 25.92 1.14 26.00
CA GLN A 87 24.77 1.45 26.86
C GLN A 87 23.94 2.61 26.32
N LYS A 88 24.58 3.66 25.77
CA LYS A 88 23.86 4.78 25.16
C LYS A 88 23.12 4.36 23.89
N GLU A 89 23.74 3.56 23.02
CA GLU A 89 23.05 3.02 21.83
C GLU A 89 21.91 2.07 22.21
N GLU A 90 22.08 1.23 23.24
CA GLU A 90 21.02 0.37 23.78
C GLU A 90 19.86 1.22 24.37
N LEU A 91 20.17 2.31 25.07
CA LEU A 91 19.16 3.25 25.59
C LEU A 91 18.47 4.04 24.48
N ASP A 92 19.22 4.52 23.49
CA ASP A 92 18.69 5.29 22.36
C ASP A 92 17.83 4.37 21.46
N THR A 93 18.23 3.11 21.26
CA THR A 93 17.43 2.11 20.52
C THR A 93 16.20 1.69 21.30
N THR A 94 16.28 1.49 22.62
CA THR A 94 15.09 1.18 23.44
C THR A 94 14.12 2.36 23.47
N ALA A 95 14.60 3.59 23.66
CA ALA A 95 13.80 4.81 23.59
C ALA A 95 13.17 5.01 22.21
N PHE A 96 13.91 4.76 21.12
CA PHE A 96 13.36 4.78 19.77
C PHE A 96 12.28 3.71 19.59
N HIS A 97 12.50 2.49 20.07
CA HIS A 97 11.52 1.41 20.02
C HIS A 97 10.26 1.74 20.83
N GLU A 98 10.40 2.39 22.00
CA GLU A 98 9.28 2.85 22.82
C GLU A 98 8.50 3.98 22.14
N GLU A 99 9.17 4.95 21.53
CA GLU A 99 8.53 6.01 20.75
C GLU A 99 7.78 5.45 19.54
N GLN A 100 8.37 4.48 18.83
CA GLN A 100 7.70 3.78 17.72
C GLN A 100 6.51 2.94 18.21
N LYS A 101 6.60 2.30 19.39
CA LYS A 101 5.48 1.59 20.00
C LYS A 101 4.35 2.55 20.36
N ALA A 102 4.65 3.71 20.94
CA ALA A 102 3.66 4.73 21.26
C ALA A 102 2.96 5.26 20.00
N LYS A 103 3.72 5.54 18.93
CA LYS A 103 3.16 5.96 17.63
C LYS A 103 2.31 4.88 16.96
N ARG A 104 2.61 3.60 17.18
CA ARG A 104 1.87 2.44 16.66
C ARG A 104 0.68 2.04 17.53
N GLN A 105 0.55 2.60 18.72
CA GLN A 105 -0.53 2.25 19.63
C GLN A 105 -1.89 2.68 19.05
N ARG A 106 -2.91 1.83 19.21
CA ARG A 106 -4.26 2.07 18.70
C ARG A 106 -4.94 3.24 19.43
N VAL A 107 -5.65 4.07 18.66
CA VAL A 107 -6.61 5.05 19.20
C VAL A 107 -8.00 4.38 19.25
N SER A 108 -8.65 4.39 20.43
CA SER A 108 -9.88 3.62 20.69
C SER A 108 -11.17 4.44 20.70
N ALA A 109 -11.08 5.77 20.59
CA ALA A 109 -12.25 6.63 20.48
C ALA A 109 -12.83 6.61 19.07
N ASP A 110 -14.13 6.91 18.98
CA ASP A 110 -14.78 7.27 17.73
C ASP A 110 -14.06 8.46 17.11
N ILE A 111 -13.88 8.42 15.79
CA ILE A 111 -13.21 9.48 15.05
C ILE A 111 -14.27 10.22 14.24
N ASP A 112 -14.40 11.51 14.49
CA ASP A 112 -15.11 12.43 13.60
C ASP A 112 -14.20 12.78 12.42
N LEU A 113 -14.71 12.69 11.19
CA LEU A 113 -13.92 12.99 10.00
C LEU A 113 -13.44 14.45 9.96
N ALA A 114 -14.17 15.38 10.61
CA ALA A 114 -13.74 16.78 10.71
C ALA A 114 -12.44 16.94 11.52
N ASP A 115 -12.26 16.11 12.57
CA ASP A 115 -11.07 16.12 13.42
C ASP A 115 -9.91 15.27 12.87
N ALA A 116 -10.20 14.41 11.88
CA ALA A 116 -9.23 13.52 11.23
C ALA A 116 -8.79 13.99 9.84
N LEU A 117 -9.15 15.22 9.44
CA LEU A 117 -8.77 15.82 8.17
C LEU A 117 -7.27 16.09 8.13
N VAL A 118 -6.57 15.38 7.25
CA VAL A 118 -5.15 15.67 6.98
C VAL A 118 -5.08 16.73 5.89
N THR A 119 -5.06 18.01 6.28
CA THR A 119 -4.86 19.12 5.34
C THR A 119 -3.46 19.08 4.74
N GLY A 120 -3.39 19.03 3.40
CA GLY A 120 -2.29 19.53 2.58
C GLY A 120 -0.89 19.01 2.87
N LYS A 121 -0.47 17.98 2.12
CA LYS A 121 0.95 17.79 1.80
C LYS A 121 1.12 17.55 0.31
N ASN A 122 1.38 18.64 -0.41
CA ASN A 122 2.02 18.60 -1.73
C ASN A 122 3.39 17.93 -1.56
N TRP A 123 3.55 16.80 -2.26
CA TRP A 123 4.78 16.03 -2.27
C TRP A 123 5.59 16.43 -3.50
N ASN A 124 6.77 17.01 -3.27
CA ASN A 124 7.70 17.38 -4.34
C ASN A 124 8.32 16.13 -4.98
N ARG A 125 8.22 16.04 -6.30
CA ARG A 125 8.82 15.00 -7.15
C ARG A 125 10.31 15.28 -7.35
N ALA A 126 11.16 14.60 -6.60
CA ALA A 126 12.56 14.37 -6.99
C ALA A 126 13.10 13.12 -6.27
N GLY A 127 13.51 12.09 -7.01
CA GLY A 127 14.22 10.95 -6.44
C GLY A 127 13.98 9.63 -7.17
N ASN A 128 14.70 9.45 -8.28
CA ASN A 128 14.80 8.23 -9.08
C ASN A 128 15.40 7.06 -8.26
N TRP A 129 14.79 5.86 -8.26
CA TRP A 129 15.51 4.58 -8.18
C TRP A 129 14.59 3.36 -8.42
N LEU A 130 14.94 2.53 -9.40
CA LEU A 130 14.78 1.06 -9.39
C LEU A 130 15.41 0.50 -10.67
N SER A 131 16.69 0.11 -10.58
CA SER A 131 17.28 -0.89 -11.46
C SER A 131 17.41 -2.17 -10.65
N ALA A 132 16.66 -3.21 -11.01
CA ALA A 132 17.03 -4.63 -10.93
C ALA A 132 15.79 -5.52 -11.01
N VAL A 133 15.16 -5.60 -12.19
CA VAL A 133 14.58 -6.83 -12.76
C VAL A 133 14.57 -6.62 -14.28
N GLY A 134 14.79 -7.65 -15.09
CA GLY A 134 14.76 -7.55 -16.56
C GLY A 134 13.48 -6.89 -17.09
N PRO A 135 13.49 -6.35 -18.32
CA PRO A 135 12.43 -5.46 -18.76
C PRO A 135 11.12 -6.22 -18.90
N ALA A 136 10.16 -5.95 -18.00
CA ALA A 136 8.77 -5.94 -18.43
C ALA A 136 8.69 -5.02 -19.65
N GLN A 137 7.91 -5.39 -20.66
CA GLN A 137 7.59 -4.53 -21.80
C GLN A 137 6.27 -3.81 -21.49
N PRO A 138 6.28 -2.70 -20.73
CA PRO A 138 5.08 -1.92 -20.51
C PRO A 138 4.58 -1.38 -21.86
N GLY A 139 3.30 -1.58 -22.15
CA GLY A 139 2.63 -0.96 -23.30
C GLY A 139 2.23 -1.88 -24.45
N GLU A 140 2.70 -3.13 -24.52
CA GLU A 140 2.17 -4.06 -25.53
C GLU A 140 0.79 -4.58 -25.10
N ARG A 141 -0.23 -4.25 -25.90
CA ARG A 141 -1.55 -4.86 -25.78
C ARG A 141 -1.41 -6.36 -26.00
N THR A 142 -1.63 -7.15 -24.96
CA THR A 142 -1.72 -8.61 -25.06
C THR A 142 -2.99 -9.07 -25.81
N PHE A 143 -3.92 -8.15 -26.13
CA PHE A 143 -5.20 -8.41 -26.79
C PHE A 143 -5.33 -7.62 -28.08
N SER A 144 -5.67 -8.32 -29.16
CA SER A 144 -5.88 -7.75 -30.48
C SER A 144 -7.31 -7.97 -30.97
N ALA A 145 -7.68 -7.28 -32.04
CA ALA A 145 -8.96 -7.52 -32.71
C ALA A 145 -9.08 -8.95 -33.29
N HIS A 146 -7.97 -9.70 -33.41
CA HIS A 146 -7.98 -11.09 -33.86
C HIS A 146 -8.55 -12.02 -32.78
N ASP A 147 -8.23 -11.79 -31.50
CA ASP A 147 -8.70 -12.61 -30.39
C ASP A 147 -10.22 -12.55 -30.20
N VAL A 148 -10.85 -11.42 -30.57
CA VAL A 148 -12.32 -11.27 -30.62
C VAL A 148 -12.92 -12.12 -31.74
N LYS A 149 -12.28 -12.15 -32.92
CA LYS A 149 -12.78 -12.88 -34.10
C LYS A 149 -12.72 -14.40 -33.91
N ASP A 150 -11.70 -14.89 -33.21
CA ASP A 150 -11.48 -16.33 -32.97
C ASP A 150 -12.36 -16.89 -31.84
N THR A 151 -13.15 -16.04 -31.19
CA THR A 151 -14.07 -16.43 -30.12
C THR A 151 -15.33 -17.08 -30.70
N GLY A 152 -15.54 -18.38 -30.51
CA GLY A 152 -16.71 -19.09 -31.08
C GLY A 152 -18.06 -18.74 -30.44
N GLU A 153 -18.08 -18.43 -29.14
CA GLU A 153 -19.31 -18.17 -28.38
C GLU A 153 -19.75 -16.70 -28.52
N LYS A 154 -21.03 -16.48 -28.84
CA LYS A 154 -21.57 -15.16 -29.19
C LYS A 154 -21.51 -14.18 -28.01
N GLU A 155 -21.93 -14.61 -26.83
CA GLU A 155 -21.96 -13.78 -25.62
C GLU A 155 -20.54 -13.42 -25.17
N LEU A 156 -19.63 -14.40 -25.16
CA LEU A 156 -18.20 -14.21 -24.91
C LEU A 156 -17.59 -13.18 -25.88
N ARG A 157 -17.93 -13.26 -27.16
CA ARG A 157 -17.46 -12.34 -28.20
C ARG A 157 -17.99 -10.91 -27.99
N GLU A 158 -19.26 -10.75 -27.64
CA GLU A 158 -19.87 -9.44 -27.36
C GLU A 158 -19.22 -8.75 -26.17
N VAL A 159 -18.99 -9.49 -25.08
CA VAL A 159 -18.30 -8.95 -23.91
C VAL A 159 -16.84 -8.62 -24.23
N ARG A 160 -16.12 -9.48 -24.97
CA ARG A 160 -14.74 -9.18 -25.43
C ARG A 160 -14.70 -7.89 -26.26
N ALA A 161 -15.65 -7.72 -27.18
CA ALA A 161 -15.79 -6.50 -27.96
C ALA A 161 -16.09 -5.27 -27.08
N ARG A 162 -16.90 -5.43 -26.02
CA ARG A 162 -17.17 -4.38 -25.04
C ARG A 162 -15.92 -4.02 -24.22
N MET A 163 -15.19 -5.01 -23.70
CA MET A 163 -14.00 -4.80 -22.88
C MET A 163 -12.85 -4.17 -23.67
N SER A 164 -12.68 -4.53 -24.94
CA SER A 164 -11.66 -3.92 -25.82
C SER A 164 -11.89 -2.44 -26.16
N LYS A 165 -13.12 -1.95 -25.95
CA LYS A 165 -13.51 -0.54 -26.11
C LYS A 165 -13.36 0.30 -24.85
N LEU A 166 -12.99 -0.30 -23.72
CA LEU A 166 -12.73 0.47 -22.49
C LEU A 166 -11.63 1.51 -22.75
N ALA A 167 -11.79 2.69 -22.17
CA ALA A 167 -10.88 3.81 -22.26
C ALA A 167 -10.58 4.35 -20.85
N LEU A 168 -9.52 5.15 -20.71
CA LEU A 168 -9.17 5.75 -19.44
C LEU A 168 -10.21 6.81 -19.13
N TRP A 169 -10.48 7.02 -17.85
CA TRP A 169 -11.32 8.12 -17.43
C TRP A 169 -10.66 9.44 -17.85
N GLU A 170 -11.34 10.21 -18.69
CA GLU A 170 -10.81 11.47 -19.25
C GLU A 170 -10.78 12.60 -18.23
N GLY A 171 -11.48 12.46 -17.10
CA GLY A 171 -11.63 13.52 -16.12
C GLY A 171 -10.38 13.89 -15.31
N ALA A 172 -9.39 13.01 -15.26
CA ALA A 172 -8.10 13.29 -14.64
C ALA A 172 -7.05 12.29 -15.12
N GLU A 173 -5.83 12.75 -15.36
CA GLU A 173 -4.72 11.84 -15.64
C GLU A 173 -4.43 10.94 -14.44
N PRO A 174 -4.15 9.63 -14.64
CA PRO A 174 -3.88 8.70 -13.55
C PRO A 174 -2.78 9.15 -12.58
N ASN A 175 -1.76 9.86 -13.07
CA ASN A 175 -0.65 10.35 -12.26
C ASN A 175 -1.06 11.49 -11.29
N ARG A 176 -2.16 12.18 -11.57
CA ARG A 176 -2.70 13.26 -10.73
C ARG A 176 -3.65 12.74 -9.65
N ILE A 177 -4.18 11.53 -9.80
CA ILE A 177 -5.11 10.92 -8.85
C ILE A 177 -4.35 10.31 -7.66
N LYS A 178 -3.76 11.17 -6.83
CA LYS A 178 -3.06 10.76 -5.60
C LYS A 178 -4.04 10.63 -4.43
N ILE A 179 -4.80 9.53 -4.40
CA ILE A 179 -5.89 9.30 -3.41
C ILE A 179 -5.37 9.33 -1.96
N THR A 180 -4.17 8.80 -1.71
CA THR A 180 -3.56 8.79 -0.38
C THR A 180 -2.13 9.32 -0.42
N PRO A 181 -1.62 9.89 0.69
CA PRO A 181 -0.25 10.43 0.74
C PRO A 181 0.81 9.35 0.59
N GLU A 182 0.51 8.11 1.01
CA GLU A 182 1.42 6.97 1.01
C GLU A 182 0.95 5.83 0.11
N ARG A 183 1.80 4.79 -0.01
CA ARG A 183 1.51 3.57 -0.77
C ARG A 183 0.16 2.96 -0.37
N ILE A 184 -0.72 2.82 -1.36
CA ILE A 184 -2.02 2.15 -1.25
C ILE A 184 -1.81 0.66 -0.96
N TYR A 185 -2.50 0.17 0.08
CA TYR A 185 -2.51 -1.23 0.51
C TYR A 185 -3.85 -1.91 0.25
N SER A 186 -4.92 -1.13 0.22
CA SER A 186 -6.27 -1.60 -0.07
C SER A 186 -6.99 -0.53 -0.88
N LEU A 187 -7.80 -0.97 -1.84
CA LEU A 187 -8.57 -0.10 -2.71
C LEU A 187 -9.92 -0.74 -2.98
N GLY A 188 -10.97 0.06 -3.08
CA GLY A 188 -12.30 -0.44 -3.36
C GLY A 188 -13.19 0.62 -3.98
N PHE A 189 -14.00 0.20 -4.95
CA PHE A 189 -15.06 1.01 -5.53
C PHE A 189 -16.30 0.89 -4.67
N HIS A 190 -16.93 2.02 -4.38
CA HIS A 190 -18.22 2.02 -3.71
C HIS A 190 -19.27 1.35 -4.62
N PRO A 191 -20.19 0.53 -4.09
CA PRO A 191 -21.23 -0.12 -4.89
C PRO A 191 -22.28 0.80 -5.52
N ALA A 192 -22.23 2.10 -5.22
CA ALA A 192 -23.16 3.10 -5.74
C ALA A 192 -23.04 3.20 -7.27
N SER A 193 -24.19 3.28 -7.95
CA SER A 193 -24.25 3.36 -9.43
C SER A 193 -24.45 4.79 -9.93
N ASP A 194 -24.85 5.70 -9.05
CA ASP A 194 -25.08 7.13 -9.30
C ASP A 194 -23.79 7.95 -9.19
N LYS A 195 -22.84 7.52 -8.35
CA LYS A 195 -21.53 8.17 -8.17
C LYS A 195 -20.38 7.18 -8.22
N ALA A 196 -19.36 7.51 -9.00
CA ALA A 196 -18.10 6.78 -9.05
C ALA A 196 -17.20 7.19 -7.88
N LEU A 197 -17.39 6.56 -6.72
CA LEU A 197 -16.59 6.79 -5.52
C LEU A 197 -15.52 5.70 -5.36
N VAL A 198 -14.28 6.11 -5.13
CA VAL A 198 -13.15 5.20 -4.91
C VAL A 198 -12.54 5.47 -3.55
N PHE A 199 -12.38 4.41 -2.75
CA PHE A 199 -11.72 4.47 -1.46
C PHE A 199 -10.37 3.77 -1.53
N ALA A 200 -9.35 4.36 -0.91
CA ALA A 200 -8.02 3.76 -0.82
C ALA A 200 -7.47 3.88 0.59
N GLY A 201 -7.00 2.77 1.14
CA GLY A 201 -6.32 2.72 2.44
C GLY A 201 -4.81 2.56 2.26
N ASP A 202 -4.02 3.37 2.97
CA ASP A 202 -2.57 3.39 2.81
C ASP A 202 -1.80 2.68 3.92
N LYS A 203 -0.47 2.60 3.74
CA LYS A 203 0.46 1.91 4.65
C LYS A 203 0.53 2.53 6.05
N LEU A 204 0.15 3.80 6.21
CA LEU A 204 0.23 4.51 7.50
C LEU A 204 -1.13 4.61 8.19
N GLY A 205 -2.23 4.21 7.55
CA GLY A 205 -3.56 4.25 8.16
C GLY A 205 -4.42 5.43 7.72
N ASN A 206 -4.04 6.10 6.63
CA ASN A 206 -4.89 7.11 6.02
C ASN A 206 -5.86 6.43 5.04
N LEU A 207 -7.12 6.83 5.09
CA LEU A 207 -8.17 6.49 4.13
C LEU A 207 -8.38 7.69 3.22
N GLY A 208 -8.15 7.52 1.93
CA GLY A 208 -8.53 8.49 0.91
C GLY A 208 -9.85 8.14 0.25
N LEU A 209 -10.63 9.15 -0.11
CA LEU A 209 -11.85 9.10 -0.89
C LEU A 209 -11.64 9.96 -2.13
N PHE A 210 -11.81 9.37 -3.31
CA PHE A 210 -11.85 10.07 -4.59
C PHE A 210 -13.26 10.01 -5.16
N ASP A 211 -13.86 11.17 -5.41
CA ASP A 211 -15.16 11.31 -6.07
C ASP A 211 -14.95 11.64 -7.56
N ALA A 212 -14.93 10.62 -8.41
CA ALA A 212 -14.73 10.79 -9.84
C ALA A 212 -15.94 11.46 -10.54
N SER A 213 -17.11 11.53 -9.90
CA SER A 213 -18.29 12.19 -10.48
C SER A 213 -18.18 13.73 -10.50
N GLN A 214 -17.20 14.27 -9.77
CA GLN A 214 -16.91 15.71 -9.74
C GLN A 214 -15.95 16.15 -10.84
N THR A 215 -15.25 15.21 -11.48
CA THR A 215 -14.27 15.50 -12.54
C THR A 215 -14.75 15.07 -13.93
N SER A 216 -16.06 15.09 -14.23
CA SER A 216 -16.56 14.61 -15.53
C SER A 216 -16.23 15.55 -16.70
N PRO A 217 -15.92 15.03 -17.91
CA PRO A 217 -15.61 15.81 -19.12
C PRO A 217 -16.64 16.91 -19.49
N GLU A 218 -17.91 16.70 -19.18
CA GLU A 218 -18.99 17.64 -19.49
C GLU A 218 -18.98 18.89 -18.59
N LYS A 219 -18.62 18.72 -17.30
CA LYS A 219 -18.47 19.86 -16.37
C LYS A 219 -17.25 20.71 -16.71
N VAL A 220 -16.21 20.09 -17.28
CA VAL A 220 -14.98 20.77 -17.73
C VAL A 220 -15.26 21.84 -18.79
N LYS A 221 -16.25 21.61 -19.67
CA LYS A 221 -16.59 22.57 -20.74
C LYS A 221 -17.42 23.76 -20.25
N GLN A 222 -18.08 23.66 -19.10
CA GLN A 222 -18.95 24.73 -18.60
C GLN A 222 -18.20 25.78 -17.78
N GLU A 223 -17.09 25.43 -17.11
CA GLU A 223 -16.33 26.38 -16.28
C GLU A 223 -15.24 27.14 -17.04
N ALA A 224 -14.85 26.68 -18.24
CA ALA A 224 -13.81 27.31 -19.06
C ALA A 224 -14.30 28.50 -19.91
N ASP A 225 -15.61 28.76 -20.00
CA ASP A 225 -16.18 29.87 -20.79
C ASP A 225 -16.27 31.20 -19.99
N ASP A 226 -15.93 31.21 -18.70
CA ASP A 226 -16.04 32.37 -17.80
C ASP A 226 -14.68 32.92 -17.29
N ALA A 227 -13.55 32.55 -17.91
CA ALA A 227 -12.22 33.02 -17.48
C ALA A 227 -11.76 34.27 -18.25
N ASP A 228 -11.55 35.36 -17.50
CA ASP A 228 -11.11 36.67 -17.98
C ASP A 228 -9.79 36.64 -18.77
N GLU A 229 -9.74 37.50 -19.79
CA GLU A 229 -8.63 37.82 -20.68
C GLU A 229 -7.47 38.47 -19.89
N ASP A 230 -6.64 37.68 -19.20
CA ASP A 230 -5.21 37.93 -18.87
C ASP A 230 -4.77 37.13 -17.63
N GLY A 231 -4.28 35.90 -17.83
CA GLY A 231 -3.56 35.14 -16.82
C GLY A 231 -3.35 33.69 -17.26
N ASP A 232 -2.13 33.16 -17.10
CA ASP A 232 -1.86 31.73 -17.19
C ASP A 232 -2.69 31.00 -16.12
N VAL A 233 -3.93 30.62 -16.44
CA VAL A 233 -4.75 29.75 -15.61
C VAL A 233 -4.37 28.32 -16.02
N ASP A 234 -3.70 27.60 -15.12
CA ASP A 234 -3.65 26.15 -15.16
C ASP A 234 -5.12 25.66 -15.02
N ASP A 235 -5.86 25.61 -16.14
CA ASP A 235 -7.27 25.18 -16.27
C ASP A 235 -7.45 23.67 -16.00
N GLU A 236 -6.62 23.11 -15.15
CA GLU A 236 -6.42 21.70 -14.97
C GLU A 236 -7.12 21.25 -13.68
N ILE A 237 -8.41 20.90 -13.80
CA ILE A 237 -9.29 20.43 -12.72
C ILE A 237 -8.58 19.52 -11.73
N GLU A 238 -8.61 19.90 -10.46
CA GLU A 238 -8.04 19.09 -9.38
C GLU A 238 -8.96 17.90 -9.07
N PRO A 239 -8.44 16.66 -8.99
CA PRO A 239 -9.20 15.50 -8.54
C PRO A 239 -9.83 15.73 -7.16
N ALA A 240 -11.15 15.55 -7.05
CA ALA A 240 -11.88 15.68 -5.80
C ALA A 240 -11.50 14.56 -4.82
N ILE A 241 -10.45 14.81 -4.03
CA ILE A 241 -9.85 13.85 -3.10
C ILE A 241 -9.94 14.38 -1.67
N SER A 242 -10.49 13.56 -0.78
CA SER A 242 -10.46 13.77 0.68
C SER A 242 -9.62 12.70 1.33
N THR A 243 -8.89 13.02 2.41
CA THR A 243 -8.07 12.05 3.15
C THR A 243 -8.31 12.16 4.65
N PHE A 244 -8.49 11.01 5.29
CA PHE A 244 -8.86 10.88 6.68
C PHE A 244 -7.91 9.94 7.43
N LYS A 245 -7.48 10.33 8.63
CA LYS A 245 -6.64 9.49 9.49
C LYS A 245 -7.50 8.54 10.35
N LEU A 246 -7.84 7.37 9.83
CA LEU A 246 -8.66 6.39 10.58
C LEU A 246 -7.87 5.44 11.46
N HIS A 247 -6.64 5.11 11.04
CA HIS A 247 -5.82 4.08 11.66
C HIS A 247 -4.39 4.58 11.92
N THR A 248 -3.68 3.96 12.86
CA THR A 248 -2.27 4.30 13.16
C THR A 248 -1.28 3.47 12.35
N ARG A 249 -1.77 2.42 11.68
CA ARG A 249 -0.99 1.52 10.82
C ARG A 249 -1.76 1.21 9.55
N THR A 250 -1.13 0.42 8.68
CA THR A 250 -1.63 0.03 7.36
C THR A 250 -3.09 -0.40 7.37
N ILE A 251 -3.91 0.21 6.53
CA ILE A 251 -5.27 -0.28 6.22
C ILE A 251 -5.12 -1.45 5.24
N SER A 252 -5.25 -2.67 5.74
CA SER A 252 -4.94 -3.91 5.04
C SER A 252 -6.09 -4.44 4.18
N ALA A 253 -7.32 -4.07 4.52
CA ALA A 253 -8.52 -4.45 3.79
C ALA A 253 -9.63 -3.41 3.97
N LEU A 254 -10.44 -3.30 2.91
CA LEU A 254 -11.68 -2.52 2.85
C LEU A 254 -12.82 -3.49 2.55
N HIS A 255 -13.98 -3.28 3.16
CA HIS A 255 -15.19 -4.06 2.86
C HIS A 255 -16.43 -3.15 2.85
N PHE A 256 -17.22 -3.25 1.78
CA PHE A 256 -18.51 -2.57 1.65
C PHE A 256 -19.64 -3.57 1.95
N PRO A 257 -20.34 -3.45 3.09
CA PRO A 257 -21.45 -4.35 3.43
C PRO A 257 -22.59 -4.24 2.42
N SER A 258 -23.12 -5.37 1.97
CA SER A 258 -24.30 -5.38 1.08
C SER A 258 -25.58 -4.87 1.75
N HIS A 259 -25.63 -4.91 3.08
CA HIS A 259 -26.81 -4.52 3.88
C HIS A 259 -26.85 -3.03 4.20
N ASP A 260 -25.73 -2.34 4.08
CA ASP A 260 -25.58 -0.95 4.47
C ASP A 260 -24.69 -0.22 3.46
N PRO A 261 -25.28 0.41 2.42
CA PRO A 261 -24.55 1.13 1.39
C PRO A 261 -23.94 2.43 1.90
N THR A 262 -24.17 2.82 3.16
CA THR A 262 -23.54 4.00 3.77
C THR A 262 -22.31 3.63 4.59
N ALA A 263 -21.99 2.34 4.69
CA ALA A 263 -20.90 1.83 5.51
C ALA A 263 -19.68 1.42 4.70
N LEU A 264 -18.51 1.75 5.24
CA LEU A 264 -17.23 1.17 4.83
C LEU A 264 -16.54 0.58 6.06
N LEU A 265 -16.20 -0.70 6.03
CA LEU A 265 -15.31 -1.29 7.02
C LEU A 265 -13.86 -1.15 6.59
N THR A 266 -13.02 -0.78 7.54
CA THR A 266 -11.57 -0.70 7.39
C THR A 266 -10.90 -1.59 8.43
N ALA A 267 -10.07 -2.53 7.97
CA ALA A 267 -9.25 -3.36 8.83
C ALA A 267 -7.79 -2.91 8.76
N SER A 268 -7.10 -2.98 9.89
CA SER A 268 -5.76 -2.41 10.00
C SER A 268 -4.79 -3.31 10.74
N TYR A 269 -3.52 -3.12 10.40
CA TYR A 269 -2.42 -3.71 11.14
C TYR A 269 -2.29 -3.14 12.57
N ASP A 270 -3.03 -2.12 12.97
CA ASP A 270 -3.14 -1.67 14.38
C ASP A 270 -4.07 -2.52 15.25
N SER A 271 -4.40 -3.73 14.77
CA SER A 271 -5.25 -4.71 15.45
C SER A 271 -6.72 -4.29 15.55
N SER A 272 -7.19 -3.34 14.73
CA SER A 272 -8.56 -2.85 14.80
C SER A 272 -9.32 -2.89 13.49
N ILE A 273 -10.64 -2.97 13.65
CA ILE A 273 -11.62 -2.84 12.57
C ILE A 273 -12.53 -1.68 12.92
N ARG A 274 -12.67 -0.73 11.99
CA ARG A 274 -13.58 0.41 12.12
C ARG A 274 -14.67 0.36 11.07
N LYS A 275 -15.85 0.89 11.39
CA LYS A 275 -16.92 1.20 10.45
C LYS A 275 -16.98 2.70 10.27
N LEU A 276 -16.74 3.16 9.05
CA LEU A 276 -17.01 4.50 8.61
C LEU A 276 -18.45 4.59 8.09
N ASP A 277 -19.25 5.46 8.68
CA ASP A 277 -20.55 5.86 8.17
C ASP A 277 -20.38 7.13 7.33
N LEU A 278 -20.67 7.01 6.03
CA LEU A 278 -20.52 8.07 5.03
C LEU A 278 -21.56 9.19 5.20
N THR A 279 -22.70 8.91 5.83
CA THR A 279 -23.76 9.91 6.06
C THR A 279 -23.44 10.75 7.29
N THR A 280 -23.10 10.09 8.39
CA THR A 280 -22.80 10.79 9.65
C THR A 280 -21.36 11.24 9.75
N SER A 281 -20.50 10.83 8.82
CA SER A 281 -19.09 11.16 8.79
C SER A 281 -18.32 10.70 10.03
N LYS A 282 -18.69 9.54 10.58
CA LYS A 282 -18.10 8.99 11.81
C LYS A 282 -17.49 7.62 11.58
N ALA A 283 -16.29 7.43 12.11
CA ALA A 283 -15.61 6.14 12.15
C ALA A 283 -15.65 5.56 13.56
N ILE A 284 -16.47 4.52 13.75
CA ILE A 284 -16.63 3.82 15.03
C ILE A 284 -15.76 2.55 15.06
N GLU A 285 -15.20 2.22 16.22
CA GLU A 285 -14.47 0.96 16.41
C GLU A 285 -15.46 -0.20 16.55
N LEU A 286 -15.40 -1.19 15.65
CA LEU A 286 -16.27 -2.37 15.69
C LEU A 286 -15.63 -3.57 16.38
N TYR A 287 -14.31 -3.71 16.24
CA TYR A 287 -13.56 -4.74 16.91
C TYR A 287 -12.15 -4.26 17.17
N ALA A 288 -11.66 -4.54 18.38
CA ALA A 288 -10.24 -4.55 18.64
C ALA A 288 -9.93 -5.27 19.97
N PRO A 289 -8.74 -5.88 20.13
CA PRO A 289 -8.35 -6.53 21.38
C PRO A 289 -8.52 -5.61 22.60
N SER A 290 -8.97 -6.16 23.72
CA SER A 290 -9.16 -5.44 24.99
C SER A 290 -7.85 -4.85 25.51
N ASP A 291 -6.75 -5.59 25.38
CA ASP A 291 -5.41 -5.06 25.60
C ASP A 291 -4.99 -4.17 24.42
N ARG A 292 -4.85 -2.87 24.68
CA ARG A 292 -4.42 -1.86 23.70
C ARG A 292 -2.97 -2.04 23.22
N SER A 293 -2.17 -2.81 23.96
CA SER A 293 -0.79 -3.14 23.58
C SER A 293 -0.70 -4.42 22.73
N ALA A 294 -1.79 -5.16 22.57
CA ALA A 294 -1.83 -6.37 21.76
C ALA A 294 -1.54 -6.05 20.28
N ASP A 295 -0.48 -6.66 19.74
CA ASP A 295 -0.09 -6.59 18.34
C ASP A 295 -0.62 -7.84 17.63
N THR A 296 -1.87 -7.77 17.16
CA THR A 296 -2.57 -8.83 16.39
C THR A 296 -3.05 -8.23 15.06
N PRO A 297 -2.13 -7.93 14.12
CA PRO A 297 -2.44 -7.16 12.94
C PRO A 297 -3.47 -7.88 12.05
N ILE A 298 -4.54 -7.17 11.70
CA ILE A 298 -5.65 -7.74 10.95
C ILE A 298 -5.33 -7.63 9.45
N SER A 299 -5.51 -8.73 8.71
CA SER A 299 -5.14 -8.87 7.29
C SER A 299 -6.33 -8.88 6.32
N GLY A 300 -7.52 -9.18 6.82
CA GLY A 300 -8.77 -9.28 6.05
C GLY A 300 -9.98 -9.03 6.94
N VAL A 301 -11.07 -8.57 6.34
CA VAL A 301 -12.35 -8.31 7.01
C VAL A 301 -13.52 -8.52 6.04
N GLU A 302 -14.60 -9.13 6.51
CA GLU A 302 -15.84 -9.32 5.76
C GLU A 302 -17.04 -9.41 6.73
N ILE A 303 -18.17 -8.80 6.36
CA ILE A 303 -19.46 -9.06 7.03
C ILE A 303 -20.25 -10.05 6.17
N SER A 304 -20.92 -11.00 6.82
CA SER A 304 -21.74 -11.97 6.11
C SER A 304 -22.90 -11.30 5.38
N ARG A 305 -23.13 -11.73 4.12
CA ARG A 305 -24.32 -11.33 3.35
C ARG A 305 -25.62 -11.90 3.88
N SER A 306 -25.59 -12.91 4.75
CA SER A 306 -26.79 -13.47 5.36
C SER A 306 -27.03 -12.97 6.79
N ASP A 307 -25.99 -12.46 7.47
CA ASP A 307 -26.09 -11.93 8.82
C ASP A 307 -25.25 -10.65 8.97
N PRO A 308 -25.89 -9.46 9.03
CA PRO A 308 -25.20 -8.18 9.17
C PRO A 308 -24.51 -8.01 10.53
N ASN A 309 -24.77 -8.88 11.50
CA ASN A 309 -24.18 -8.79 12.85
C ASN A 309 -22.92 -9.63 13.02
N LEU A 310 -22.56 -10.47 12.04
CA LEU A 310 -21.41 -11.37 12.16
C LEU A 310 -20.23 -10.84 11.35
N LEU A 311 -19.24 -10.32 12.07
CA LEU A 311 -17.97 -9.85 11.55
C LEU A 311 -16.96 -10.98 11.50
N HIS A 312 -16.33 -11.16 10.34
CA HIS A 312 -15.29 -12.14 10.11
C HIS A 312 -14.00 -11.40 9.78
N PHE A 313 -12.88 -11.87 10.31
CA PHE A 313 -11.58 -11.27 10.02
C PHE A 313 -10.45 -12.30 10.10
N THR A 314 -9.31 -11.95 9.54
CA THR A 314 -8.08 -12.76 9.62
C THR A 314 -6.90 -11.94 10.10
N THR A 315 -5.86 -12.59 10.63
CA THR A 315 -4.64 -11.91 11.10
C THR A 315 -3.37 -12.35 10.35
N LEU A 316 -2.25 -11.66 10.63
CA LEU A 316 -0.93 -12.02 10.10
C LEU A 316 -0.33 -13.29 10.73
N GLU A 317 -0.96 -13.79 11.78
CA GLU A 317 -0.55 -14.94 12.58
C GLU A 317 -1.37 -16.19 12.22
N GLY A 318 -2.20 -16.12 11.17
CA GLY A 318 -2.99 -17.25 10.70
C GLY A 318 -4.27 -17.52 11.50
N VAL A 319 -4.70 -16.53 12.29
CA VAL A 319 -5.94 -16.59 13.06
C VAL A 319 -7.12 -16.12 12.21
N PHE A 320 -8.25 -16.82 12.34
CA PHE A 320 -9.56 -16.40 11.87
C PHE A 320 -10.42 -16.02 13.07
N GLY A 321 -11.03 -14.84 13.02
CA GLY A 321 -11.85 -14.29 14.09
C GLY A 321 -13.31 -14.15 13.69
N LEU A 322 -14.19 -14.46 14.64
CA LEU A 322 -15.64 -14.28 14.57
C LEU A 322 -16.07 -13.35 15.70
N HIS A 323 -16.70 -12.23 15.35
CA HIS A 323 -17.19 -11.25 16.31
C HIS A 323 -18.65 -10.89 16.03
N ASP A 324 -19.49 -10.98 17.06
CA ASP A 324 -20.88 -10.55 17.00
C ASP A 324 -20.96 -9.05 17.33
N LEU A 325 -21.35 -8.25 16.34
CA LEU A 325 -21.44 -6.78 16.40
C LEU A 325 -22.49 -6.27 17.39
N ARG A 326 -23.32 -7.15 17.96
CA ARG A 326 -24.24 -6.82 19.07
C ARG A 326 -23.54 -6.80 20.42
N THR A 327 -22.36 -7.40 20.51
CA THR A 327 -21.49 -7.33 21.70
C THR A 327 -20.53 -6.14 21.61
N LYS A 328 -19.88 -5.79 22.71
CA LYS A 328 -18.94 -4.67 22.70
C LYS A 328 -17.69 -5.00 21.87
N PRO A 329 -17.05 -4.01 21.21
CA PRO A 329 -15.89 -4.22 20.34
C PRO A 329 -14.68 -4.96 20.97
N HIS A 330 -14.57 -4.91 22.30
CA HIS A 330 -13.47 -5.49 23.07
C HIS A 330 -13.82 -6.80 23.78
N GLU A 331 -15.05 -7.25 23.63
CA GLU A 331 -15.60 -8.43 24.30
C GLU A 331 -15.95 -9.49 23.26
N THR A 332 -15.92 -10.76 23.65
CA THR A 332 -16.52 -11.88 22.89
C THR A 332 -16.04 -12.00 21.44
N VAL A 333 -14.90 -12.66 21.26
CA VAL A 333 -14.44 -13.09 19.93
C VAL A 333 -14.04 -14.55 19.99
N GLU A 334 -14.56 -15.31 19.03
CA GLU A 334 -14.06 -16.64 18.76
C GLU A 334 -12.87 -16.55 17.81
N LEU A 335 -11.69 -16.92 18.31
CA LEU A 335 -10.45 -16.96 17.56
C LEU A 335 -10.09 -18.42 17.25
N LEU A 336 -9.86 -18.73 15.98
CA LEU A 336 -9.55 -20.05 15.46
C LEU A 336 -8.21 -19.99 14.72
N TYR A 337 -7.24 -20.82 15.10
CA TYR A 337 -5.91 -20.86 14.48
C TYR A 337 -5.94 -21.77 13.25
N LEU A 338 -6.16 -21.19 12.06
CA LEU A 338 -6.42 -21.95 10.83
C LEU A 338 -5.16 -22.23 10.00
N SER A 339 -4.09 -21.47 10.24
CA SER A 339 -2.81 -21.61 9.55
C SER A 339 -1.65 -21.25 10.46
N ASP A 340 -0.49 -21.86 10.23
CA ASP A 340 0.76 -21.55 10.94
C ASP A 340 1.43 -20.26 10.45
N LYS A 341 0.92 -19.69 9.35
CA LYS A 341 1.43 -18.46 8.75
C LYS A 341 0.29 -17.49 8.47
N LYS A 342 0.66 -16.25 8.13
CA LYS A 342 -0.25 -15.20 7.66
C LYS A 342 -1.28 -15.75 6.67
N ILE A 343 -2.55 -15.56 7.02
CA ILE A 343 -3.64 -15.58 6.06
C ILE A 343 -3.64 -14.22 5.35
N GLY A 344 -3.23 -14.22 4.08
CA GLY A 344 -3.05 -12.99 3.28
C GLY A 344 -4.34 -12.51 2.61
N GLY A 345 -5.30 -13.43 2.46
CA GLY A 345 -6.62 -13.16 1.92
C GLY A 345 -7.63 -14.19 2.40
N MET A 346 -8.86 -13.74 2.55
CA MET A 346 -10.02 -14.56 2.84
C MET A 346 -11.19 -14.12 1.98
N SER A 347 -12.15 -15.00 1.81
CA SER A 347 -13.45 -14.68 1.22
C SER A 347 -14.49 -15.68 1.73
N LEU A 348 -15.68 -15.17 2.06
CA LEU A 348 -16.86 -15.99 2.31
C LEU A 348 -17.59 -16.29 1.00
N HIS A 349 -18.23 -17.44 0.91
CA HIS A 349 -19.09 -17.74 -0.23
C HIS A 349 -20.31 -16.79 -0.22
N PRO A 350 -20.55 -15.98 -1.28
CA PRO A 350 -21.60 -14.96 -1.30
C PRO A 350 -23.01 -15.45 -0.98
N ALA A 351 -23.37 -16.65 -1.45
CA ALA A 351 -24.69 -17.26 -1.22
C ALA A 351 -24.73 -18.20 -0.01
N TYR A 352 -23.58 -18.65 0.47
CA TYR A 352 -23.46 -19.68 1.50
C TYR A 352 -22.37 -19.27 2.51
N PRO A 353 -22.57 -18.19 3.29
CA PRO A 353 -21.48 -17.55 4.05
C PRO A 353 -20.88 -18.39 5.19
N HIS A 354 -21.37 -19.62 5.38
CA HIS A 354 -20.73 -20.60 6.23
C HIS A 354 -19.52 -21.28 5.57
N LEU A 355 -19.33 -21.11 4.25
CA LEU A 355 -18.14 -21.54 3.54
C LEU A 355 -17.13 -20.40 3.48
N LEU A 356 -15.92 -20.68 3.97
CA LEU A 356 -14.80 -19.75 4.02
C LEU A 356 -13.64 -20.29 3.21
N ALA A 357 -13.04 -19.45 2.37
CA ALA A 357 -11.77 -19.73 1.71
C ALA A 357 -10.68 -18.88 2.37
N THR A 358 -9.56 -19.52 2.70
CA THR A 358 -8.37 -18.84 3.24
C THR A 358 -7.16 -19.13 2.37
N ALA A 359 -6.42 -18.08 2.01
CA ALA A 359 -5.13 -18.16 1.34
C ALA A 359 -4.00 -17.77 2.30
N SER A 360 -2.99 -18.63 2.43
CA SER A 360 -1.91 -18.43 3.38
C SER A 360 -0.51 -18.44 2.76
N LEU A 361 0.41 -17.77 3.45
CA LEU A 361 1.84 -17.82 3.15
C LEU A 361 2.45 -19.20 3.38
N ASP A 362 1.74 -20.13 4.03
CA ASP A 362 2.11 -21.55 4.12
C ASP A 362 1.98 -22.31 2.79
N ARG A 363 1.54 -21.62 1.72
CA ARG A 363 1.33 -22.11 0.35
C ARG A 363 0.01 -22.84 0.14
N THR A 364 -0.92 -22.75 1.09
CA THR A 364 -2.20 -23.45 0.99
C THR A 364 -3.36 -22.51 0.64
N LEU A 365 -4.27 -23.05 -0.17
CA LEU A 365 -5.69 -22.69 -0.15
C LEU A 365 -6.39 -23.70 0.76
N LYS A 366 -7.16 -23.23 1.73
CA LYS A 366 -8.04 -24.08 2.55
C LYS A 366 -9.47 -23.59 2.49
N ILE A 367 -10.40 -24.54 2.48
CA ILE A 367 -11.84 -24.31 2.46
C ILE A 367 -12.43 -24.89 3.73
N TRP A 368 -13.23 -24.09 4.41
CA TRP A 368 -13.76 -24.40 5.72
C TRP A 368 -15.27 -24.30 5.74
N ASP A 369 -15.92 -25.20 6.46
CA ASP A 369 -17.34 -25.10 6.82
C ASP A 369 -17.46 -24.69 8.30
N LEU A 370 -17.94 -23.46 8.50
CA LEU A 370 -18.05 -22.79 9.80
C LEU A 370 -19.19 -23.35 10.68
N ARG A 371 -20.08 -24.20 10.15
CA ARG A 371 -21.27 -24.69 10.90
C ARG A 371 -20.92 -25.66 12.02
N LYS A 372 -19.70 -26.23 12.00
CA LYS A 372 -19.26 -27.22 12.98
C LYS A 372 -17.81 -26.98 13.38
N ILE A 373 -17.62 -26.41 14.57
CA ILE A 373 -16.30 -26.22 15.18
C ILE A 373 -16.04 -27.39 16.12
N THR A 374 -14.91 -28.06 15.93
CA THR A 374 -14.46 -29.21 16.74
C THR A 374 -13.09 -28.94 17.35
N GLY A 375 -12.63 -29.79 18.26
CA GLY A 375 -11.35 -29.61 18.96
C GLY A 375 -11.48 -28.92 20.33
N LYS A 376 -10.35 -28.67 20.98
CA LYS A 376 -10.26 -28.02 22.30
C LYS A 376 -9.10 -27.03 22.33
N GLY A 377 -9.27 -25.92 23.06
CA GLY A 377 -8.24 -24.86 23.15
C GLY A 377 -7.86 -24.32 21.77
N ASP A 378 -6.56 -24.18 21.52
CA ASP A 378 -6.02 -23.66 20.26
C ASP A 378 -6.18 -24.63 19.08
N ALA A 379 -6.43 -25.92 19.35
CA ALA A 379 -6.74 -26.91 18.32
C ALA A 379 -8.21 -26.85 17.83
N ARG A 380 -8.97 -25.83 18.26
CA ARG A 380 -10.33 -25.61 17.76
C ARG A 380 -10.29 -25.12 16.33
N ALA A 381 -11.01 -25.82 15.45
CA ALA A 381 -11.11 -25.48 14.05
C ALA A 381 -12.49 -25.82 13.49
N PRO A 382 -12.98 -25.06 12.49
CA PRO A 382 -14.13 -25.45 11.69
C PRO A 382 -13.79 -26.70 10.86
N HIS A 383 -14.80 -27.32 10.27
CA HIS A 383 -14.59 -28.49 9.44
C HIS A 383 -13.79 -28.12 8.19
N LEU A 384 -12.64 -28.77 7.98
CA LEU A 384 -11.83 -28.59 6.78
C LEU A 384 -12.48 -29.36 5.63
N VAL A 385 -13.06 -28.63 4.69
CA VAL A 385 -13.69 -29.19 3.48
C VAL A 385 -12.62 -29.65 2.51
N ALA A 386 -11.62 -28.82 2.25
CA ALA A 386 -10.59 -29.10 1.27
C ALA A 386 -9.30 -28.32 1.52
N GLU A 387 -8.19 -28.85 1.05
CA GLU A 387 -6.88 -28.19 1.06
C GLU A 387 -6.14 -28.42 -0.26
N HIS A 388 -5.59 -27.34 -0.83
CA HIS A 388 -4.77 -27.40 -2.02
C HIS A 388 -3.45 -26.64 -1.80
N GLU A 389 -2.33 -27.34 -1.97
CA GLU A 389 -0.98 -26.77 -1.87
C GLU A 389 -0.52 -26.21 -3.23
N SER A 390 -0.02 -24.97 -3.23
CA SER A 390 0.65 -24.35 -4.37
C SER A 390 2.17 -24.43 -4.24
N ARG A 391 2.88 -24.22 -5.36
CA ARG A 391 4.36 -24.26 -5.38
C ARG A 391 4.97 -23.19 -4.47
N LEU A 392 4.39 -22.00 -4.45
CA LEU A 392 4.77 -20.87 -3.58
C LEU A 392 3.54 -20.32 -2.85
N SER A 393 3.77 -19.35 -1.97
CA SER A 393 2.76 -18.77 -1.08
C SER A 393 1.52 -18.29 -1.85
N VAL A 394 0.33 -18.52 -1.30
CA VAL A 394 -0.93 -18.04 -1.87
C VAL A 394 -1.25 -16.71 -1.21
N SER A 395 -1.36 -15.64 -2.00
CA SER A 395 -1.52 -14.27 -1.49
C SER A 395 -2.99 -13.91 -1.22
N HIS A 396 -3.91 -14.48 -1.99
CA HIS A 396 -5.35 -14.20 -1.89
C HIS A 396 -6.20 -15.33 -2.45
N ALA A 397 -7.40 -15.49 -1.91
CA ALA A 397 -8.45 -16.38 -2.39
C ALA A 397 -9.78 -15.61 -2.38
N ALA A 398 -10.50 -15.61 -3.51
CA ALA A 398 -11.76 -14.89 -3.67
C ALA A 398 -12.84 -15.82 -4.22
N PHE A 399 -13.99 -15.89 -3.55
CA PHE A 399 -15.17 -16.61 -4.03
C PHE A 399 -15.98 -15.77 -5.02
N ASN A 400 -16.62 -16.46 -5.97
CA ASN A 400 -17.73 -15.92 -6.72
C ASN A 400 -19.07 -16.51 -6.26
N GLY A 401 -20.17 -16.03 -6.84
CA GLY A 401 -21.52 -16.49 -6.47
C GLY A 401 -21.87 -17.90 -6.95
N ALA A 402 -21.04 -18.51 -7.81
CA ALA A 402 -21.29 -19.80 -8.44
C ALA A 402 -20.46 -20.95 -7.82
N GLY A 403 -19.78 -20.71 -6.70
CA GLY A 403 -18.98 -21.75 -6.03
C GLY A 403 -17.55 -21.90 -6.57
N GLN A 404 -17.04 -20.93 -7.33
CA GLN A 404 -15.65 -20.94 -7.79
C GLN A 404 -14.78 -20.02 -6.96
N ILE A 405 -13.50 -20.39 -6.82
CA ILE A 405 -12.48 -19.64 -6.09
C ILE A 405 -11.36 -19.29 -7.06
N ALA A 406 -11.01 -18.00 -7.12
CA ALA A 406 -9.78 -17.56 -7.77
C ALA A 406 -8.70 -17.37 -6.70
N THR A 407 -7.54 -18.00 -6.91
CA THR A 407 -6.36 -17.82 -6.07
C THR A 407 -5.25 -17.12 -6.83
N ALA A 408 -4.60 -16.15 -6.19
CA ALA A 408 -3.36 -15.55 -6.68
C ALA A 408 -2.19 -16.08 -5.87
N SER A 409 -1.11 -16.47 -6.53
CA SER A 409 0.08 -17.04 -5.87
C SER A 409 1.37 -16.43 -6.39
N TYR A 410 2.39 -16.40 -5.52
CA TYR A 410 3.76 -16.00 -5.87
C TYR A 410 4.45 -16.96 -6.82
N ASP A 411 3.82 -18.09 -7.17
CA ASP A 411 4.29 -19.00 -8.22
C ASP A 411 3.97 -18.51 -9.63
N ASP A 412 3.58 -17.23 -9.75
CA ASP A 412 3.19 -16.56 -10.98
C ASP A 412 2.01 -17.25 -11.68
N THR A 413 1.04 -17.69 -10.88
CA THR A 413 -0.22 -18.22 -11.39
C THR A 413 -1.44 -17.60 -10.72
N VAL A 414 -2.51 -17.52 -11.50
CA VAL A 414 -3.88 -17.47 -11.00
C VAL A 414 -4.49 -18.85 -11.20
N LYS A 415 -5.03 -19.47 -10.15
CA LYS A 415 -5.69 -20.77 -10.24
C LYS A 415 -7.17 -20.65 -9.94
N ILE A 416 -8.00 -21.33 -10.71
CA ILE A 416 -9.44 -21.42 -10.48
C ILE A 416 -9.81 -22.80 -9.97
N HIS A 417 -10.51 -22.84 -8.85
CA HIS A 417 -11.01 -24.04 -8.20
C HIS A 417 -12.53 -23.99 -8.24
N SER A 418 -13.18 -25.01 -8.81
CA SER A 418 -14.63 -25.11 -8.84
C SER A 418 -15.10 -26.10 -7.78
N LEU A 419 -15.96 -25.65 -6.86
CA LEU A 419 -16.51 -26.52 -5.84
C LEU A 419 -17.79 -27.19 -6.33
N PRO A 420 -17.98 -28.49 -6.06
CA PRO A 420 -19.22 -29.18 -6.35
C PRO A 420 -20.32 -28.74 -5.38
N SER A 421 -21.58 -28.79 -5.83
CA SER A 421 -22.72 -28.29 -5.04
C SER A 421 -22.95 -29.01 -3.73
N GLU A 422 -22.53 -30.27 -3.67
CA GLU A 422 -22.52 -31.14 -2.51
C GLU A 422 -21.79 -30.51 -1.32
N VAL A 423 -20.81 -29.61 -1.57
CA VAL A 423 -20.12 -28.87 -0.51
C VAL A 423 -21.10 -28.02 0.30
N TRP A 424 -21.88 -27.17 -0.35
CA TRP A 424 -22.83 -26.28 0.32
C TRP A 424 -24.18 -26.94 0.63
N ASP A 425 -24.57 -27.98 -0.11
CA ASP A 425 -25.79 -28.76 0.15
C ASP A 425 -25.63 -29.75 1.32
N SER A 426 -24.39 -30.02 1.75
CA SER A 426 -24.11 -30.93 2.86
C SER A 426 -24.76 -30.47 4.17
N LYS A 427 -25.15 -31.44 5.01
CA LYS A 427 -25.75 -31.17 6.32
C LYS A 427 -24.66 -30.92 7.37
N PRO A 428 -24.86 -30.03 8.35
CA PRO A 428 -23.87 -29.80 9.42
C PRO A 428 -23.50 -31.06 10.22
N SER A 429 -24.39 -32.03 10.33
CA SER A 429 -24.12 -33.31 11.01
C SER A 429 -23.19 -34.24 10.22
N SER A 430 -23.14 -34.09 8.90
CA SER A 430 -22.35 -34.88 7.97
C SER A 430 -21.78 -33.95 6.88
N PRO A 431 -20.84 -33.06 7.25
CA PRO A 431 -20.27 -32.11 6.30
C PRO A 431 -19.46 -32.83 5.23
N TYR A 432 -19.44 -32.27 4.03
CA TYR A 432 -18.69 -32.85 2.91
C TYR A 432 -17.19 -32.56 3.06
N SER A 433 -16.36 -33.54 2.68
CA SER A 433 -14.90 -33.41 2.61
C SER A 433 -14.45 -33.84 1.22
N MET A 434 -13.74 -32.94 0.55
CA MET A 434 -13.18 -33.19 -0.77
C MET A 434 -11.90 -34.01 -0.68
N THR A 435 -11.71 -34.87 -1.67
CA THR A 435 -10.45 -35.53 -1.94
C THR A 435 -9.42 -34.55 -2.54
N PRO A 436 -8.12 -34.84 -2.43
CA PRO A 436 -7.07 -34.06 -3.10
C PRO A 436 -7.26 -33.94 -4.61
N GLU A 437 -7.90 -34.92 -5.26
CA GLU A 437 -8.23 -34.91 -6.68
C GLU A 437 -9.34 -33.91 -7.02
N GLU A 438 -10.38 -33.82 -6.21
CA GLU A 438 -11.53 -32.94 -6.42
C GLU A 438 -11.17 -31.46 -6.24
N ILE A 439 -10.20 -31.14 -5.38
CA ILE A 439 -9.75 -29.76 -5.15
C ILE A 439 -8.63 -29.30 -6.10
N LYS A 440 -8.25 -30.13 -7.09
CA LYS A 440 -7.30 -29.68 -8.11
C LYS A 440 -7.86 -28.47 -8.85
N PRO A 441 -7.01 -27.50 -9.21
CA PRO A 441 -7.45 -26.34 -9.97
C PRO A 441 -8.02 -26.81 -11.31
N THR A 442 -9.23 -26.38 -11.61
CA THR A 442 -9.87 -26.60 -12.91
C THR A 442 -9.08 -25.89 -14.01
N THR A 443 -8.49 -24.74 -13.68
CA THR A 443 -7.67 -23.97 -14.62
C THR A 443 -6.51 -23.31 -13.89
N VAL A 444 -5.36 -23.26 -14.55
CA VAL A 444 -4.15 -22.58 -14.08
C VAL A 444 -3.69 -21.61 -15.17
N VAL A 445 -3.67 -20.33 -14.83
CA VAL A 445 -3.29 -19.24 -15.73
C VAL A 445 -1.93 -18.69 -15.32
N PRO A 446 -0.94 -18.66 -16.22
CA PRO A 446 0.30 -17.91 -15.99
C PRO A 446 0.00 -16.41 -15.80
N HIS A 447 0.51 -15.81 -14.74
CA HIS A 447 0.23 -14.41 -14.41
C HIS A 447 1.41 -13.78 -13.66
N ASN A 448 1.75 -12.52 -13.97
CA ASN A 448 2.90 -11.86 -13.34
C ASN A 448 2.52 -11.26 -11.97
N ASN A 449 2.73 -12.05 -10.91
CA ASN A 449 2.42 -11.71 -9.52
C ASN A 449 3.64 -11.18 -8.74
N GLN A 450 4.75 -10.84 -9.41
CA GLN A 450 6.02 -10.48 -8.77
C GLN A 450 6.04 -9.05 -8.20
N THR A 451 5.24 -8.77 -7.18
CA THR A 451 5.13 -7.45 -6.55
C THR A 451 6.37 -7.07 -5.71
N GLY A 452 7.20 -8.06 -5.37
CA GLY A 452 8.37 -7.88 -4.52
C GLY A 452 8.04 -7.23 -3.17
N ARG A 453 8.97 -6.44 -2.64
CA ARG A 453 8.81 -5.76 -1.33
C ARG A 453 8.03 -4.45 -1.42
N TRP A 454 8.09 -3.80 -2.58
CA TRP A 454 7.71 -2.39 -2.73
C TRP A 454 6.31 -2.19 -3.31
N VAL A 455 5.72 -3.22 -3.93
CA VAL A 455 4.36 -3.19 -4.47
C VAL A 455 3.45 -4.06 -3.59
N THR A 456 2.24 -3.57 -3.36
CA THR A 456 1.19 -4.32 -2.63
C THR A 456 0.80 -5.55 -3.43
N ILE A 457 0.56 -6.67 -2.74
CA ILE A 457 0.16 -7.93 -3.38
C ILE A 457 -1.07 -7.75 -4.26
N LEU A 458 -1.04 -8.38 -5.43
CA LEU A 458 -2.16 -8.40 -6.35
C LEU A 458 -3.22 -9.38 -5.83
N ARG A 459 -4.48 -8.93 -5.84
CA ARG A 459 -5.64 -9.69 -5.36
C ARG A 459 -6.64 -9.81 -6.51
N ALA A 460 -7.08 -11.04 -6.79
CA ALA A 460 -8.22 -11.26 -7.68
C ALA A 460 -9.49 -10.73 -7.02
N GLN A 461 -10.37 -10.08 -7.79
CA GLN A 461 -11.65 -9.55 -7.32
C GLN A 461 -12.76 -9.94 -8.29
N TRP A 462 -13.69 -10.78 -7.84
CA TRP A 462 -14.86 -11.16 -8.62
C TRP A 462 -15.88 -10.04 -8.67
N GLN A 463 -16.57 -9.93 -9.80
CA GLN A 463 -17.81 -9.19 -9.86
C GLN A 463 -18.85 -9.90 -8.99
N LEU A 464 -19.35 -9.20 -7.98
CA LEU A 464 -20.19 -9.81 -6.95
C LEU A 464 -21.59 -10.23 -7.44
N GLN A 465 -22.14 -9.52 -8.43
CA GLN A 465 -23.48 -9.74 -8.98
C GLN A 465 -23.49 -9.42 -10.49
N PRO A 466 -22.98 -10.34 -11.34
CA PRO A 466 -23.00 -10.14 -12.78
C PRO A 466 -24.43 -10.19 -13.33
N GLN A 467 -24.91 -9.07 -13.89
CA GLN A 467 -26.24 -8.96 -14.50
C GLN A 467 -26.37 -9.76 -15.80
N ASP A 468 -25.25 -10.01 -16.47
CA ASP A 468 -25.14 -10.83 -17.67
C ASP A 468 -25.02 -12.34 -17.35
N GLY A 469 -25.08 -12.73 -16.07
CA GLY A 469 -24.94 -14.13 -15.65
C GLY A 469 -23.52 -14.70 -15.74
N ILE A 470 -22.57 -13.93 -16.30
CA ILE A 470 -21.20 -14.37 -16.52
C ILE A 470 -20.33 -13.95 -15.34
N GLN A 471 -19.83 -14.94 -14.59
CA GLN A 471 -18.86 -14.70 -13.53
C GLN A 471 -17.54 -14.23 -14.13
N LYS A 472 -17.04 -13.10 -13.65
CA LYS A 472 -15.80 -12.49 -14.10
C LYS A 472 -15.04 -11.88 -12.93
N PHE A 473 -13.71 -11.92 -13.00
CA PHE A 473 -12.85 -11.28 -12.02
C PHE A 473 -11.78 -10.45 -12.70
N VAL A 474 -11.25 -9.50 -11.93
CA VAL A 474 -10.14 -8.66 -12.31
C VAL A 474 -8.96 -8.92 -11.40
N ILE A 475 -7.75 -8.80 -11.94
CA ILE A 475 -6.51 -8.82 -11.17
C ILE A 475 -5.51 -7.89 -11.83
N GLY A 476 -4.79 -7.09 -11.04
CA GLY A 476 -3.69 -6.29 -11.57
C GLY A 476 -2.50 -7.18 -11.93
N ASN A 477 -1.70 -6.74 -12.89
CA ASN A 477 -0.55 -7.46 -13.42
C ASN A 477 0.69 -6.56 -13.34
N MET A 478 1.85 -7.12 -12.96
CA MET A 478 3.10 -6.35 -12.85
C MET A 478 3.61 -5.78 -14.18
N ASN A 479 3.05 -6.20 -15.31
CA ASN A 479 3.21 -5.54 -16.60
C ASN A 479 2.44 -4.21 -16.72
N ARG A 480 1.82 -3.73 -15.63
CA ARG A 480 1.01 -2.51 -15.52
C ARG A 480 -0.32 -2.55 -16.28
N PHE A 481 -0.94 -3.74 -16.31
CA PHE A 481 -2.29 -3.95 -16.82
C PHE A 481 -3.23 -4.42 -15.73
N VAL A 482 -4.53 -4.29 -15.97
CA VAL A 482 -5.56 -5.05 -15.24
C VAL A 482 -6.07 -6.12 -16.19
N ASP A 483 -5.88 -7.38 -15.82
CA ASP A 483 -6.38 -8.54 -16.56
C ASP A 483 -7.80 -8.89 -16.13
N ILE A 484 -8.64 -9.23 -17.10
CA ILE A 484 -10.03 -9.65 -16.90
C ILE A 484 -10.17 -11.11 -17.34
N TYR A 485 -10.68 -11.94 -16.45
CA TYR A 485 -10.89 -13.38 -16.65
C TYR A 485 -12.34 -13.75 -16.33
N ASP A 486 -12.85 -14.84 -16.90
CA ASP A 486 -14.09 -15.47 -16.45
C ASP A 486 -13.86 -16.56 -15.40
N ALA A 487 -14.99 -17.16 -14.99
CA ALA A 487 -15.14 -18.45 -14.34
C ALA A 487 -14.16 -19.54 -14.77
N TRP A 488 -13.75 -19.61 -16.03
CA TRP A 488 -12.93 -20.69 -16.58
C TRP A 488 -11.52 -20.24 -16.87
N ALA A 489 -11.15 -19.06 -16.36
CA ALA A 489 -9.87 -18.42 -16.60
C ALA A 489 -9.55 -18.22 -18.09
N VAL A 490 -10.57 -18.25 -18.94
CA VAL A 490 -10.46 -17.74 -20.30
C VAL A 490 -10.24 -16.24 -20.15
N TRP A 491 -9.21 -15.72 -20.80
CA TRP A 491 -8.87 -14.30 -20.73
C TRP A 491 -9.77 -13.46 -21.65
N TRP A 492 -10.25 -12.32 -21.15
CA TRP A 492 -11.21 -11.44 -21.83
C TRP A 492 -10.61 -10.10 -22.27
N GLY A 493 -9.40 -9.77 -21.79
CA GLY A 493 -8.65 -8.58 -22.15
C GLY A 493 -7.84 -7.99 -20.99
N GLY A 494 -6.92 -7.07 -21.33
CA GLY A 494 -6.07 -6.32 -20.41
C GLY A 494 -6.14 -4.81 -20.69
N TYR A 495 -6.21 -3.98 -19.65
CA TYR A 495 -6.33 -2.52 -19.77
C TYR A 495 -5.10 -1.75 -19.29
N HIS A 496 -4.63 -0.73 -20.03
CA HIS A 496 -3.43 0.07 -19.74
C HIS A 496 -3.79 1.46 -19.21
N GLY A 497 -3.21 1.86 -18.07
CA GLY A 497 -3.11 3.26 -17.64
C GLY A 497 -1.77 3.93 -18.00
N GLY A 498 -1.73 4.70 -19.09
CA GLY A 498 -0.76 5.78 -19.36
C GLY A 498 0.64 5.43 -19.91
N SER A 499 0.92 5.88 -21.13
CA SER A 499 2.26 6.15 -21.67
C SER A 499 2.50 7.66 -21.70
N GLY A 500 2.99 8.22 -20.60
CA GLY A 500 3.51 9.59 -20.53
C GLY A 500 5.04 9.58 -20.52
N CYS A 501 5.64 9.26 -21.66
CA CYS A 501 7.02 9.63 -21.99
C CYS A 501 7.06 9.85 -23.48
N GLY A 502 7.20 11.12 -23.86
CA GLY A 502 7.13 11.57 -25.24
C GLY A 502 8.13 10.86 -26.14
N ASP A 503 7.70 10.65 -27.37
CA ASP A 503 8.57 10.50 -28.53
C ASP A 503 9.62 11.61 -28.50
N VAL A 504 10.85 11.26 -28.15
CA VAL A 504 12.01 11.99 -28.65
C VAL A 504 12.41 11.29 -29.92
N SER A 505 11.75 11.71 -30.99
CA SER A 505 12.23 11.53 -32.35
C SER A 505 13.72 11.87 -32.39
N SER A 506 14.52 10.91 -32.82
CA SER A 506 15.91 11.10 -33.22
C SER A 506 15.99 12.26 -34.23
N TYR A 507 16.60 13.37 -33.80
CA TYR A 507 17.30 14.27 -34.69
C TYR A 507 18.72 13.72 -34.88
N GLU A 508 19.11 13.65 -36.16
CA GLU A 508 20.36 13.17 -36.78
C GLU A 508 20.58 11.66 -36.90
#